data_AF-A0A2H0LRU5-F1
#
_entry.id   AF-A0A2H0LRU5-F1
#
_cell.length_a   1.000
_cell.length_b   1.000
_cell.length_c   1.000
_cell.angle_alpha   90.00
_cell.angle_beta   90.00
_cell.angle_gamma   90.00
#
_symmetry.space_group_name_H-M   'P 1'
#
loop_
_entity.id
_entity.type
_entity.pdbx_description
1 polymer ?
#
loop_
_entity_poly.entity_id
_entity_poly.type
_entity_poly.pdbx_seq_one_letter_code
_entity_poly.pdbx_strand_id
1 'polypeptide(L)' 'MFNQCPGQDSRKAKPENIVCAHCGYLAEIFSDEIKVTCPACRSLICKERLPTCVNWCKAARECIGEEKYKQLKAC' A
#
# COMPACT_ATOMS: atom_id res chain seq x y z
N MET A 1 3.13 -27.56 3.80
CA MET A 1 2.58 -26.59 2.83
C MET A 1 2.45 -25.24 3.50
N PHE A 2 3.27 -24.25 3.15
CA PHE A 2 2.97 -22.85 3.47
C PHE A 2 2.11 -22.30 2.34
N ASN A 3 0.80 -22.56 2.40
CA ASN A 3 -0.18 -22.19 1.37
C ASN A 3 -0.59 -20.71 1.39
N GLN A 4 0.11 -19.88 2.15
CA GLN A 4 -0.25 -18.48 2.36
C GLN A 4 0.96 -17.61 2.05
N CYS A 5 0.76 -16.61 1.19
CA CYS A 5 1.74 -15.57 1.00
C CYS A 5 2.00 -14.94 2.38
N PRO A 6 3.25 -14.94 2.89
CA PRO A 6 3.54 -14.40 4.23
C PRO A 6 3.22 -12.90 4.33
N GLY A 7 3.04 -12.22 3.20
CA GLY A 7 2.55 -10.85 3.08
C GLY A 7 1.03 -10.68 3.00
N GLN A 8 0.25 -11.73 2.72
CA GLN A 8 -1.23 -11.71 2.73
C GLN A 8 -1.82 -12.27 4.03
N ASP A 9 -1.12 -12.11 5.14
CA ASP A 9 -1.74 -12.39 6.43
C ASP A 9 -2.63 -11.21 6.81
N SER A 10 -3.93 -11.29 6.48
CA SER A 10 -4.92 -10.23 6.72
C SER A 10 -5.06 -9.85 8.21
N ARG A 11 -4.50 -10.64 9.13
CA ARG A 11 -4.47 -10.34 10.57
C ARG A 11 -3.43 -9.28 10.93
N LYS A 12 -2.57 -8.88 9.99
CA LYS A 12 -1.52 -7.88 10.18
C LYS A 12 -1.84 -6.51 9.58
N ALA A 13 -2.99 -6.34 8.92
CA ALA A 13 -3.42 -5.04 8.45
C ALA A 13 -3.67 -4.12 9.66
N LYS A 14 -2.78 -3.18 9.90
CA LYS A 14 -2.92 -2.18 10.96
C LYS A 14 -3.43 -0.89 10.36
N PRO A 15 -4.39 -0.19 11.00
CA PRO A 15 -4.71 1.17 10.63
C PRO A 15 -3.50 2.05 10.93
N GLU A 16 -3.08 2.81 9.93
CA GLU A 16 -2.06 3.84 10.03
C GLU A 16 -2.68 5.17 9.61
N ASN A 17 -2.18 6.26 10.19
CA ASN A 17 -2.67 7.60 9.85
C ASN A 17 -1.74 8.24 8.82
N ILE A 18 -2.30 8.77 7.74
CA ILE A 18 -1.57 9.50 6.71
C ILE A 18 -2.11 10.93 6.59
N VAL A 19 -1.21 11.91 6.60
CA VAL A 19 -1.57 13.31 6.47
C VAL A 19 -1.67 13.66 4.99
N CYS A 20 -2.77 14.27 4.59
CA CYS A 20 -2.95 14.76 3.23
C CYS A 20 -2.00 15.94 2.96
N ALA A 21 -1.10 15.80 1.97
CA ALA A 21 -0.20 16.88 1.57
C ALA A 21 -0.93 18.12 0.97
N HIS A 22 -2.19 17.97 0.54
CA HIS A 22 -2.96 19.07 -0.05
C HIS A 22 -3.71 19.92 0.96
N CYS A 23 -4.33 19.29 1.97
CA CYS A 23 -5.22 19.98 2.90
C CYS A 23 -4.86 19.78 4.38
N GLY A 24 -3.88 18.94 4.69
CA GLY A 24 -3.47 18.62 6.06
C GLY A 24 -4.43 17.67 6.80
N TYR A 25 -5.46 17.14 6.14
CA TYR A 25 -6.40 16.21 6.77
C TYR A 25 -5.74 14.87 7.09
N LEU A 26 -5.98 14.36 8.31
CA LEU A 26 -5.56 13.05 8.76
C LEU A 26 -6.52 11.98 8.24
N ALA A 27 -6.13 11.30 7.17
CA ALA A 27 -6.86 10.16 6.65
C ALA A 27 -6.32 8.86 7.27
N GLU A 28 -7.20 7.91 7.55
CA GLU A 28 -6.81 6.55 7.92
C GLU A 28 -6.52 5.73 6.66
N ILE A 29 -5.40 5.02 6.65
CA ILE A 29 -5.00 4.09 5.60
C ILE A 29 -4.55 2.77 6.23
N PHE A 30 -5.01 1.65 5.69
CA PHE A 30 -4.57 0.34 6.19
C PHE A 30 -3.18 -0.02 5.66
N SER A 31 -2.42 -0.85 6.38
CA SER A 31 -1.10 -1.32 5.91
C SER A 31 -1.15 -2.12 4.59
N ASP A 32 -2.31 -2.66 4.22
CA ASP A 32 -2.52 -3.33 2.92
C ASP A 32 -2.85 -2.34 1.79
N GLU A 33 -3.25 -1.12 2.15
CA GLU A 33 -3.60 -0.07 1.20
C GLU A 33 -2.41 0.83 0.89
N ILE A 34 -2.23 1.09 -0.41
CA ILE A 34 -1.14 1.91 -0.96
C ILE A 34 -1.63 3.33 -1.27
N LYS A 35 -2.94 3.48 -1.45
CA LYS A 35 -3.60 4.74 -1.84
C LYS A 35 -4.90 4.90 -1.07
N VAL A 36 -5.16 6.10 -0.60
CA VAL A 36 -6.42 6.48 0.04
C VAL A 36 -6.88 7.81 -0.53
N THR A 37 -8.19 7.95 -0.73
CA THR A 37 -8.77 9.23 -1.14
C THR A 37 -9.04 10.07 0.10
N CYS A 38 -8.54 11.31 0.12
CA CYS A 38 -8.81 12.22 1.22
C CYS A 38 -10.32 12.53 1.32
N PRO A 39 -10.98 12.32 2.45
CA PRO A 39 -12.41 12.64 2.58
C PRO A 39 -12.69 14.15 2.58
N ALA A 40 -11.70 14.99 2.90
CA ALA A 40 -11.85 16.44 2.95
C ALA A 40 -11.70 17.11 1.57
N CYS A 41 -10.58 16.86 0.86
CA CYS A 41 -10.29 17.53 -0.41
C CYS A 41 -10.46 16.63 -1.65
N ARG A 42 -10.76 15.34 -1.46
CA ARG A 42 -10.85 14.32 -2.53
C ARG A 42 -9.56 14.12 -3.33
N SER A 43 -8.43 14.65 -2.86
CA SER A 43 -7.12 14.33 -3.43
C SER A 43 -6.73 12.88 -3.15
N LEU A 44 -6.03 12.26 -4.10
CA LEU A 44 -5.45 10.93 -3.92
C LEU A 44 -4.18 11.05 -3.08
N ILE A 45 -4.14 10.39 -1.93
CA ILE A 45 -2.96 10.32 -1.07
C ILE A 45 -2.33 8.95 -1.29
N CYS A 46 -1.09 8.93 -1.77
CA CYS A 46 -0.29 7.71 -1.93
C CYS A 46 0.66 7.56 -0.75
N LYS A 47 0.78 6.34 -0.25
CA LYS A 47 1.75 5.97 0.79
C LYS A 47 3.04 5.53 0.11
N GLU A 48 4.16 6.20 0.42
CA GLU A 48 5.50 5.85 -0.09
C GLU A 48 5.98 4.46 0.38
N ARG A 49 5.30 3.86 1.36
CA ARG A 49 5.68 2.55 1.89
C ARG A 49 5.19 1.43 0.98
N LEU A 50 6.08 1.04 0.07
CA LEU A 50 6.02 -0.23 -0.65
C LEU A 50 5.72 -1.41 0.30
N PRO A 51 4.84 -2.35 -0.07
CA PRO A 51 4.71 -3.58 0.68
C PRO A 51 6.05 -4.33 0.60
N THR A 52 6.59 -4.73 1.76
CA THR A 52 7.95 -5.28 1.87
C THR A 52 8.16 -6.51 0.99
N CYS A 53 7.10 -7.24 0.63
CA CYS A 53 7.14 -8.35 -0.30
C CYS A 53 7.73 -7.98 -1.67
N VAL A 54 7.56 -6.74 -2.14
CA VAL A 54 8.11 -6.26 -3.43
C VAL A 54 9.64 -6.24 -3.41
N ASN A 55 10.25 -6.06 -2.24
CA ASN A 55 11.70 -5.96 -2.09
C ASN A 55 12.38 -7.33 -1.94
N TRP A 56 11.74 -8.32 -1.30
CA TRP A 56 12.37 -9.60 -1.00
C TRP A 56 11.77 -10.80 -1.77
N CYS A 57 10.55 -10.69 -2.30
CA CYS A 57 9.87 -11.81 -2.96
C CYS A 57 10.11 -11.82 -4.47
N LYS A 58 10.75 -12.88 -4.98
CA LYS A 58 10.96 -13.09 -6.43
C LYS A 58 9.66 -13.20 -7.22
N ALA A 59 8.59 -13.72 -6.60
CA ALA A 59 7.28 -13.86 -7.24
C ALA A 59 6.43 -12.58 -7.17
N ALA A 60 6.90 -11.50 -6.52
CA ALA A 60 6.11 -10.27 -6.36
C ALA A 60 5.73 -9.63 -7.70
N ARG A 61 6.62 -9.69 -8.70
CA ARG A 61 6.36 -9.14 -10.04
C ARG A 61 5.19 -9.85 -10.73
N GLU A 62 5.14 -11.17 -10.63
CA GLU A 62 4.08 -11.99 -11.23
C GLU A 62 2.77 -11.90 -10.42
N CYS A 63 2.88 -11.81 -9.09
CA CYS A 63 1.73 -11.78 -8.19
C CYS A 63 0.97 -10.43 -8.21
N ILE A 64 1.69 -9.31 -8.31
CA ILE A 64 1.11 -7.96 -8.27
C ILE A 64 0.78 -7.45 -9.69
N GLY A 65 1.44 -8.01 -10.71
CA GLY A 65 1.38 -7.54 -12.09
C GLY A 65 2.33 -6.37 -12.34
N GLU A 66 2.88 -6.29 -13.55
CA GLU A 66 3.90 -5.30 -13.90
C GLU A 66 3.44 -3.85 -13.74
N GLU A 67 2.18 -3.56 -14.05
CA GLU A 67 1.63 -2.20 -13.95
C GLU A 67 1.63 -1.70 -12.51
N LYS A 68 1.09 -2.49 -11.58
CA LYS A 68 1.08 -2.15 -10.15
C LYS A 68 2.50 -2.18 -9.56
N TYR A 69 3.37 -3.11 -9.99
CA TYR A 69 4.77 -3.16 -9.54
C TYR A 69 5.55 -1.90 -9.93
N LYS A 70 5.34 -1.38 -11.14
CA LYS A 70 5.93 -0.11 -11.58
C LYS A 70 5.37 1.07 -10.82
N GLN A 71 4.05 1.16 -10.63
CA GLN A 71 3.42 2.23 -9.82
C GLN A 71 3.94 2.24 -8.38
N LEU A 72 4.11 1.06 -7.81
CA LEU A 72 4.69 0.85 -6.49
C LEU A 72 6.14 1.39 -6.41
N LYS A 73 6.96 1.16 -7.45
CA LYS A 73 8.34 1.69 -7.51
C LYS A 73 8.46 3.14 -7.99
N ALA A 74 7.38 3.75 -8.47
CA ALA A 74 7.40 5.05 -9.13
C ALA A 74 6.80 6.17 -8.27
N CYS A 75 6.44 5.90 -7.02
CA CYS A 75 6.06 6.92 -6.05
C CYS A 75 7.31 7.47 -5.36
#